data_AF-A0A7C5RXG2-F1
#
_entry.id   AF-A0A7C5RXG2-F1
#
_cell.length_a   1.000
_cell.length_b   1.000
_cell.length_c   1.000
_cell.angle_alpha   90.00
_cell.angle_beta   90.00
_cell.angle_gamma   90.00
#
_symmetry.space_group_name_H-M   'P 1'
#
loop_
_entity.id
_entity.type
_entity.pdbx_description
1 polymer ?
#
loop_
_entity_poly.entity_id
_entity_poly.type
_entity_poly.pdbx_seq_one_letter_code
_entity_poly.pdbx_strand_id
1 'polypeptide(L)'
;MRKIMFIIISIIFSLSANAQEENPRVLLKFGKHQDFYRFVFISEEFDIIHSSSVVLQKDEKLRVSFSKEIQIEFEGRILQTEDTIRGIKFYKKNGSFIFSTSDIKEIKVFKYENPYKIVIDAYFNQQAIE
;
A
#
# COMPACT_ATOMS: atom_id res chain seq x y z
N MET A 1 32.45 -46.39 9.39
CA MET A 1 31.68 -45.99 8.18
C MET A 1 30.23 -45.60 8.51
N ARG A 2 29.44 -46.38 9.25
CA ARG A 2 28.03 -46.03 9.60
C ARG A 2 27.83 -44.67 10.28
N LYS A 3 28.74 -44.23 11.16
CA LYS A 3 28.64 -42.94 11.87
C LYS A 3 28.78 -41.70 10.97
N ILE A 4 29.55 -41.81 9.87
CA ILE A 4 29.76 -40.72 8.91
C ILE A 4 28.48 -40.49 8.09
N MET A 5 27.75 -41.56 7.78
CA MET A 5 26.50 -41.49 7.01
C MET A 5 25.40 -40.70 7.75
N PHE A 6 25.32 -40.82 9.08
CA PHE A 6 24.35 -40.06 9.89
C PHE A 6 24.66 -38.56 9.93
N ILE A 7 25.95 -38.17 9.89
CA ILE A 7 26.36 -36.77 9.87
C ILE A 7 26.00 -36.12 8.53
N ILE A 8 26.22 -36.83 7.41
CA ILE A 8 25.87 -36.34 6.07
C ILE A 8 24.36 -36.15 5.93
N ILE A 9 23.56 -37.07 6.48
CA ILE A 9 22.09 -36.95 6.47
C ILE A 9 21.62 -35.73 7.27
N SER A 10 22.19 -35.46 8.46
CA SER A 10 21.82 -34.28 9.24
C SER A 10 22.17 -32.96 8.57
N ILE A 11 23.27 -32.90 7.81
CA ILE A 11 23.68 -31.70 7.07
C ILE A 11 22.72 -31.42 5.91
N ILE A 12 22.22 -32.45 5.22
CA ILE A 12 21.28 -32.28 4.10
C ILE A 12 19.92 -31.74 4.59
N PHE A 13 19.47 -32.13 5.79
CA PHE A 13 18.23 -31.60 6.39
C PHE A 13 18.37 -30.19 6.99
N SER A 14 19.58 -29.66 7.12
CA SER A 14 19.83 -28.34 7.71
C SER A 14 19.82 -27.19 6.68
N LEU A 15 19.70 -27.49 5.38
CA LEU A 15 19.86 -26.52 4.29
C LEU A 15 18.56 -25.91 3.77
N SER A 16 17.39 -26.28 4.29
CA SER A 16 16.10 -25.72 3.90
C SER A 16 15.74 -24.47 4.73
N ALA A 17 16.63 -23.48 4.74
CA ALA A 17 16.25 -22.12 5.11
C ALA A 17 15.60 -21.47 3.89
N ASN A 18 14.28 -21.62 3.77
CA ASN A 18 13.52 -20.84 2.78
C ASN A 18 13.53 -19.38 3.28
N ALA A 19 14.33 -18.52 2.66
CA ALA A 19 14.19 -17.09 2.81
C ALA A 19 12.79 -16.71 2.28
N GLN A 20 11.86 -16.41 3.18
CA GLN A 20 10.56 -15.92 2.79
C GLN A 20 10.75 -14.53 2.18
N GLU A 21 10.49 -14.42 0.88
CA GLU A 21 10.57 -13.15 0.16
C GLU A 21 9.59 -12.18 0.83
N GLU A 22 10.10 -11.12 1.46
CA GLU A 22 9.26 -10.11 2.08
C GLU A 22 8.47 -9.39 0.98
N ASN A 23 7.15 -9.31 1.14
CA ASN A 23 6.30 -8.53 0.25
C ASN A 23 6.82 -7.08 0.19
N PRO A 24 6.92 -6.47 -1.01
CA PRO A 24 7.41 -5.11 -1.18
C PRO A 24 6.67 -4.10 -0.32
N ARG A 25 7.40 -3.11 0.20
CA ARG A 25 6.85 -2.06 1.05
C ARG A 25 6.53 -0.81 0.24
N VAL A 26 5.35 -0.25 0.49
CA VAL A 26 4.93 1.04 -0.01
C VAL A 26 4.65 1.95 1.16
N LEU A 27 5.39 3.04 1.27
CA LEU A 27 5.20 4.03 2.31
C LEU A 27 4.00 4.92 1.95
N LEU A 28 3.01 4.94 2.84
CA LEU A 28 1.89 5.86 2.79
C LEU A 28 2.20 7.11 3.63
N LYS A 29 2.05 8.27 3.02
CA LYS A 29 1.91 9.56 3.69
C LYS A 29 0.54 10.14 3.40
N PHE A 30 -0.04 10.80 4.39
CA PHE A 30 -1.38 11.34 4.31
C PHE A 30 -1.46 12.71 4.99
N GLY A 31 -2.19 13.65 4.39
CA GLY A 31 -2.44 14.97 4.94
C GLY A 31 -3.79 15.54 4.53
N LYS A 32 -4.38 16.35 5.41
CA LYS A 32 -5.59 17.15 5.13
C LYS A 32 -5.19 18.55 4.68
N HIS A 33 -5.73 18.99 3.56
CA HIS A 33 -5.68 20.37 3.09
C HIS A 33 -7.08 21.01 3.24
N GLN A 34 -7.18 22.28 2.87
CA GLN A 34 -8.45 23.04 2.96
C GLN A 34 -9.58 22.33 2.20
N ASP A 35 -9.30 21.91 0.96
CA ASP A 35 -10.33 21.43 0.03
C ASP A 35 -10.20 19.95 -0.35
N PHE A 36 -9.15 19.27 0.11
CA PHE A 36 -8.87 17.89 -0.27
C PHE A 36 -8.03 17.13 0.76
N TYR A 37 -8.11 15.81 0.71
CA TYR A 37 -7.09 14.93 1.28
C TYR A 37 -6.02 14.63 0.25
N ARG A 38 -4.74 14.67 0.67
CA ARG A 38 -3.61 14.20 -0.14
C ARG A 38 -3.11 12.87 0.40
N PHE A 39 -3.12 11.86 -0.45
CA PHE A 39 -2.48 10.57 -0.20
C PHE A 39 -1.25 10.47 -1.09
N VAL A 40 -0.12 10.05 -0.51
CA VAL A 40 1.13 9.84 -1.24
C VAL A 40 1.62 8.44 -0.93
N PHE A 41 1.71 7.60 -1.95
CA PHE A 41 2.29 6.27 -1.86
C PHE A 41 3.66 6.31 -2.52
N ILE A 42 4.69 5.88 -1.78
CA ILE A 42 6.09 5.94 -2.21
C ILE A 42 6.64 4.52 -2.21
N SER A 43 7.35 4.15 -3.27
CA SER A 43 7.99 2.85 -3.43
C SER A 43 9.42 3.03 -3.93
N GLU A 44 10.31 2.11 -3.58
CA GLU A 44 11.63 2.00 -4.21
C GLU A 44 11.55 1.32 -5.58
N GLU A 45 10.49 0.55 -5.82
CA GLU A 45 10.28 -0.17 -7.06
C GLU A 45 9.41 0.62 -8.03
N PHE A 46 9.96 0.89 -9.22
CA PHE A 46 9.29 1.56 -10.33
C PHE A 46 7.97 0.87 -10.71
N ASP A 47 8.02 -0.46 -10.90
CA ASP A 47 6.90 -1.23 -11.43
C ASP A 47 5.65 -1.10 -10.55
N ILE A 48 5.82 -1.08 -9.22
CA ILE A 48 4.70 -0.94 -8.26
C ILE A 48 3.93 0.36 -8.50
N ILE A 49 4.63 1.48 -8.64
CA ILE A 49 4.00 2.80 -8.83
C ILE A 49 3.50 2.96 -10.26
N HIS A 50 4.30 2.56 -11.24
CA HIS A 50 3.98 2.74 -12.65
C HIS A 50 2.73 1.93 -13.04
N SER A 51 2.62 0.69 -12.57
CA SER A 51 1.46 -0.18 -12.84
C SER A 51 0.27 0.04 -11.89
N SER A 52 0.42 0.87 -10.85
CA SER A 52 -0.70 1.15 -9.94
C SER A 52 -1.87 1.84 -10.65
N SER A 53 -3.09 1.57 -10.19
CA SER A 53 -4.29 2.23 -10.69
C SER A 53 -5.10 2.82 -9.55
N VAL A 54 -5.77 3.94 -9.83
CA VAL A 54 -6.58 4.66 -8.85
C VAL A 54 -7.96 4.89 -9.43
N VAL A 55 -8.98 4.51 -8.67
CA VAL A 55 -10.38 4.60 -9.10
C VAL A 55 -11.21 5.18 -7.96
N LEU A 56 -11.97 6.24 -8.24
CA LEU A 56 -13.04 6.70 -7.37
C LEU A 56 -14.27 5.82 -7.61
N GLN A 57 -14.74 5.14 -6.57
CA GLN A 57 -15.92 4.27 -6.63
C GLN A 57 -17.20 5.08 -6.37
N LYS A 58 -18.35 4.53 -6.77
CA LYS A 58 -19.66 5.19 -6.64
C LYS A 58 -20.05 5.53 -5.19
N ASP A 59 -19.51 4.83 -4.21
CA ASP A 59 -19.76 5.06 -2.77
C ASP A 59 -18.76 6.04 -2.15
N GLU A 60 -18.17 6.95 -2.94
CA GLU A 60 -17.16 7.93 -2.49
C GLU A 60 -15.89 7.28 -1.89
N LYS A 61 -15.67 6.01 -2.19
CA LYS A 61 -14.48 5.25 -1.78
C LYS A 61 -13.41 5.38 -2.84
N LEU A 62 -12.20 5.68 -2.40
CA LEU A 62 -11.02 5.64 -3.27
C LEU A 62 -10.45 4.21 -3.25
N ARG A 63 -10.20 3.63 -4.41
CA ARG A 63 -9.48 2.36 -4.54
C ARG A 63 -8.14 2.61 -5.21
N VAL A 64 -7.07 2.14 -4.60
CA VAL A 64 -5.71 2.10 -5.16
C VAL A 64 -5.33 0.63 -5.31
N SER A 65 -5.02 0.21 -6.53
CA SER A 65 -4.65 -1.17 -6.84
C SER A 65 -3.19 -1.23 -7.28
N PHE A 66 -2.47 -2.24 -6.82
CA PHE A 66 -1.07 -2.50 -7.18
C PHE A 66 -0.97 -3.81 -7.97
N SER A 67 0.07 -3.95 -8.81
CA SER A 67 0.26 -5.12 -9.68
C SER A 67 0.68 -6.39 -8.97
N LYS A 68 1.16 -6.28 -7.73
CA LYS A 68 1.56 -7.39 -6.88
C LYS A 68 1.10 -7.16 -5.45
N GLU A 69 1.19 -8.20 -4.63
CA GLU A 69 0.92 -8.04 -3.22
C GLU A 69 2.00 -7.17 -2.57
N ILE A 70 1.55 -6.17 -1.81
CA ILE A 70 2.42 -5.23 -1.10
C ILE A 70 2.03 -5.15 0.37
N GLN A 71 2.96 -4.62 1.17
CA GLN A 71 2.72 -4.10 2.50
C GLN A 71 2.65 -2.58 2.43
N ILE A 72 1.65 -1.98 3.09
CA ILE A 72 1.62 -0.53 3.27
C ILE A 72 2.16 -0.18 4.64
N GLU A 73 3.18 0.66 4.66
CA GLU A 73 3.73 1.24 5.88
C GLU A 73 3.16 2.64 6.10
N PHE A 74 2.77 2.96 7.33
CA PHE A 74 2.37 4.29 7.74
C PHE A 74 3.00 4.61 9.10
N GLU A 75 3.73 5.72 9.21
CA GLU A 75 4.37 6.15 10.49
C GLU A 75 5.17 5.02 11.18
N GLY A 76 5.88 4.20 10.39
CA GLY A 76 6.72 3.10 10.91
C GLY A 76 5.98 1.80 11.26
N ARG A 77 4.67 1.70 11.02
CA ARG A 77 3.88 0.47 11.21
C ARG A 77 3.30 -0.06 9.90
N ILE A 78 3.25 -1.38 9.74
CA ILE A 78 2.55 -2.03 8.63
C ILE A 78 1.05 -2.05 8.92
N LEU A 79 0.26 -1.53 7.97
CA LEU A 79 -1.19 -1.54 8.05
C LEU A 79 -1.74 -2.96 7.95
N GLN A 80 -2.72 -3.24 8.80
CA GLN A 80 -3.43 -4.51 8.81
C GLN A 80 -4.50 -4.55 7.71
N THR A 81 -5.19 -5.70 7.59
CA THR A 81 -6.30 -5.86 6.63
C THR A 81 -7.37 -4.78 6.79
N GLU A 82 -7.66 -4.41 8.03
CA GLU A 82 -8.52 -3.29 8.36
C GLU A 82 -7.78 -2.39 9.35
N ASP A 83 -7.74 -1.10 9.06
CA ASP A 83 -7.08 -0.12 9.91
C ASP A 83 -7.86 1.21 9.86
N THR A 84 -7.75 2.00 10.92
CA THR A 84 -8.31 3.35 10.94
C THR A 84 -7.22 4.35 11.32
N ILE A 85 -6.97 5.32 10.45
CA ILE A 85 -5.93 6.33 10.64
C ILE A 85 -6.60 7.68 10.59
N ARG A 86 -6.58 8.40 11.72
CA ARG A 86 -7.13 9.76 11.83
C ARG A 86 -8.58 9.87 11.31
N GLY A 87 -9.40 8.83 11.57
CA GLY A 87 -10.80 8.76 11.15
C GLY A 87 -11.06 8.23 9.74
N ILE A 88 -10.01 7.99 8.93
CA ILE A 88 -10.14 7.36 7.61
C ILE A 88 -10.02 5.85 7.78
N LYS A 89 -10.95 5.10 7.18
CA LYS A 89 -10.92 3.64 7.21
C LYS A 89 -10.16 3.10 6.01
N PHE A 90 -9.23 2.19 6.28
CA PHE A 90 -8.36 1.52 5.33
C PHE A 90 -8.73 0.04 5.29
N TYR A 91 -8.96 -0.47 4.08
CA TYR A 91 -9.28 -1.88 3.86
C TYR A 91 -8.35 -2.45 2.78
N LYS A 92 -7.56 -3.47 3.11
CA LYS A 92 -6.76 -4.25 2.15
C LYS A 92 -7.60 -5.42 1.62
N LYS A 93 -7.76 -5.52 0.31
CA LYS A 93 -8.45 -6.62 -0.36
C LYS A 93 -7.76 -6.95 -1.68
N ASN A 94 -7.25 -8.18 -1.81
CA ASN A 94 -6.68 -8.73 -3.06
C ASN A 94 -5.66 -7.78 -3.76
N GLY A 95 -4.65 -7.31 -3.03
CA GLY A 95 -3.63 -6.38 -3.58
C GLY A 95 -4.14 -4.95 -3.86
N SER A 96 -5.39 -4.67 -3.52
CA SER A 96 -5.98 -3.33 -3.57
C SER A 96 -6.20 -2.78 -2.16
N PHE A 97 -6.07 -1.47 -2.04
CA PHE A 97 -6.38 -0.72 -0.83
C PHE A 97 -7.56 0.19 -1.11
N ILE A 98 -8.57 0.10 -0.25
CA ILE A 98 -9.78 0.90 -0.33
C ILE A 98 -9.77 1.85 0.86
N PHE A 99 -9.91 3.13 0.55
CA PHE A 99 -9.94 4.23 1.50
C PHE A 99 -11.35 4.78 1.51
N SER A 100 -11.98 4.75 2.67
CA SER A 100 -13.29 5.38 2.85
C SER A 100 -13.07 6.70 3.58
N THR A 101 -13.37 7.79 2.89
CA THR A 101 -13.40 9.16 3.45
C THR A 101 -14.73 9.78 3.03
N SER A 102 -15.25 10.73 3.80
CA SER A 102 -16.53 11.38 3.53
C SER A 102 -16.42 12.37 2.36
N ASP A 103 -17.42 12.37 1.47
CA ASP A 103 -17.73 13.43 0.51
C ASP A 103 -16.70 13.68 -0.61
N ILE A 104 -15.94 12.65 -1.03
CA ILE A 104 -15.04 12.77 -2.19
C ILE A 104 -15.85 12.80 -3.49
N LYS A 105 -15.75 13.90 -4.26
CA LYS A 105 -16.40 14.05 -5.57
C LYS A 105 -15.46 13.89 -6.76
N GLU A 106 -14.23 14.36 -6.60
CA GLU A 106 -13.22 14.37 -7.65
C GLU A 106 -11.89 13.88 -7.11
N ILE A 107 -11.13 13.20 -7.97
CA ILE A 107 -9.74 12.84 -7.69
C ILE A 107 -8.82 13.36 -8.78
N LYS A 108 -7.65 13.85 -8.38
CA LYS A 108 -6.52 14.10 -9.28
C LYS A 108 -5.38 13.18 -8.90
N VAL A 109 -4.79 12.52 -9.90
CA VAL A 109 -3.79 11.48 -9.70
C VAL A 109 -2.54 11.86 -10.49
N PHE A 110 -1.40 11.88 -9.81
CA PHE A 110 -0.11 12.21 -10.38
C PHE A 110 0.89 11.11 -10.06
N LYS A 111 1.69 10.70 -11.04
CA LYS A 111 2.80 9.75 -10.85
C LYS A 111 4.11 10.46 -11.10
N TYR A 112 5.11 10.17 -10.28
CA TYR A 112 6.44 10.76 -10.38
C TYR A 112 7.50 9.66 -10.32
N GLU A 113 8.61 9.91 -10.99
CA GLU A 113 9.81 9.08 -11.01
C GLU A 113 10.88 9.86 -10.25
N ASN A 114 11.42 9.29 -9.16
CA ASN A 114 12.39 9.89 -8.21
C ASN A 114 11.85 10.79 -7.05
N PRO A 115 11.56 10.21 -5.87
CA PRO A 115 11.33 8.77 -5.66
C PRO A 115 10.07 8.34 -6.41
N TYR A 116 9.92 7.05 -6.73
CA TYR A 116 8.69 6.57 -7.36
C TYR A 116 7.53 6.79 -6.41
N LYS A 117 6.59 7.64 -6.81
CA LYS A 117 5.43 7.94 -5.99
C LYS A 117 4.18 8.22 -6.81
N ILE A 118 3.05 7.86 -6.24
CA ILE A 118 1.73 8.28 -6.70
C ILE A 118 1.13 9.23 -5.67
N VAL A 119 0.71 10.40 -6.14
CA VAL A 119 0.03 11.44 -5.35
C VAL A 119 -1.42 11.47 -5.79
N ILE A 120 -2.32 11.38 -4.83
CA ILE A 120 -3.76 11.41 -5.04
C ILE A 120 -4.35 12.54 -4.22
N ASP A 121 -4.91 13.53 -4.91
CA ASP A 121 -5.68 14.60 -4.30
C ASP A 121 -7.16 14.27 -4.43
N ALA A 122 -7.81 14.00 -3.29
CA ALA A 122 -9.23 13.66 -3.22
C ALA A 122 -10.01 14.86 -2.67
N TYR A 123 -10.72 15.55 -3.57
CA TYR A 123 -11.40 16.82 -3.28
C TYR A 123 -12.78 16.58 -2.65
N PHE A 124 -13.05 17.34 -1.59
CA PHE A 124 -14.35 17.37 -0.93
C PHE A 124 -15.34 18.20 -1.72
N ASN A 125 -16.62 18.01 -1.43
CA ASN A 125 -17.63 18.96 -1.82
C ASN A 125 -17.38 20.29 -1.08
N GLN A 126 -16.88 21.31 -1.77
CA GLN A 126 -17.02 22.69 -1.30
C GLN A 126 -18.52 23.01 -1.38
N GLN A 127 -19.26 22.77 -0.29
CA GLN A 127 -20.44 23.61 -0.10
C GLN A 127 -19.89 25.03 0.02
N ALA A 128 -20.16 25.83 -1.01
CA ALA A 128 -20.05 27.27 -0.91
C ALA A 128 -20.74 27.64 0.40
N ILE A 129 -19.99 28.26 1.30
CA ILE A 129 -20.58 28.96 2.43
C ILE A 129 -21.42 30.06 1.76
N GLU A 130 -22.73 29.85 1.69
CA GLU A 130 -23.70 30.88 1.32
C GLU A 130 -23.62 32.06 2.30
#